data_AF-A0A401YEF5-F1
#
_entry.id   AF-A0A401YEF5-F1
#
_cell.length_a   1.000
_cell.length_b   1.000
_cell.length_c   1.000
_cell.angle_alpha   90.00
_cell.angle_beta   90.00
_cell.angle_gamma   90.00
#
_symmetry.space_group_name_H-M   'P 1'
#
loop_
_entity.id
_entity.type
_entity.pdbx_description
1 polymer ?
#
loop_
_entity_poly.entity_id
_entity_poly.type
_entity_poly.pdbx_seq_one_letter_code
_entity_poly.pdbx_strand_id
1 'polypeptide(L)'
;MTMTNNNDVVLGGGLPLGERVGQLVEAWIRDGRGRDHLVTGKAFFVVYSWYLRHWAEHDPMWGEFVAVSYDFLGGDHGWETMLRERAVCHTCDDTYRLENIGVCTGCMRYSCYACDPHGSCAGEIV
;
A
#
# COMPACT_ATOMS: atom_id res chain seq x y z
N MET A 1 0.31 -1.53 -25.39
CA MET A 1 0.13 -2.04 -24.02
C MET A 1 -0.24 -0.86 -23.15
N THR A 2 -1.48 -0.79 -22.68
CA THR A 2 -1.92 0.25 -21.75
C THR A 2 -1.17 0.01 -20.44
N MET A 3 -0.28 0.92 -20.04
CA MET A 3 0.43 0.82 -18.76
C MET A 3 -0.62 0.93 -17.65
N THR A 4 -0.98 -0.20 -17.04
CA THR A 4 -1.68 -0.19 -15.76
C THR A 4 -0.78 0.52 -14.76
N ASN A 5 -1.28 1.57 -14.09
CA ASN A 5 -0.50 2.29 -13.09
C ASN A 5 -0.15 1.32 -11.94
N ASN A 6 1.11 1.30 -11.46
CA ASN A 6 1.51 0.36 -10.39
C ASN A 6 0.71 0.57 -9.11
N ASN A 7 0.26 1.81 -8.87
CA ASN A 7 -0.66 2.10 -7.77
C ASN A 7 -1.98 1.34 -7.95
N ASP A 8 -2.50 1.24 -9.18
CA ASP A 8 -3.73 0.49 -9.47
C ASP A 8 -3.54 -1.01 -9.28
N VAL A 9 -2.34 -1.55 -9.50
CA VAL A 9 -2.06 -2.96 -9.20
C VAL A 9 -2.20 -3.22 -7.70
N VAL A 10 -1.60 -2.36 -6.87
CA VAL A 10 -1.73 -2.45 -5.39
C VAL A 10 -3.17 -2.24 -4.95
N LEU A 11 -3.93 -1.37 -5.62
CA LEU A 11 -5.29 -1.00 -5.22
C LEU A 11 -6.39 -1.86 -5.89
N GLY A 12 -6.03 -2.71 -6.86
CA GLY A 12 -6.97 -3.39 -7.76
C GLY A 12 -7.74 -4.59 -7.19
N GLY A 13 -7.50 -4.98 -5.93
CA GLY A 13 -8.14 -6.15 -5.31
C GLY A 13 -7.87 -7.49 -6.03
N GLY A 14 -8.56 -8.55 -5.63
CA GLY A 14 -8.59 -9.85 -6.34
C GLY A 14 -7.50 -10.86 -5.96
N LEU A 15 -6.27 -10.42 -5.71
CA LEU A 15 -5.18 -11.26 -5.19
C LEU A 15 -4.75 -10.79 -3.78
N PRO A 16 -4.16 -11.68 -2.95
CA PRO A 16 -3.49 -11.26 -1.73
C PRO A 16 -2.51 -10.12 -1.97
N LEU A 17 -2.38 -9.19 -1.01
CA LEU A 17 -1.48 -8.03 -1.16
C LEU A 17 -0.03 -8.46 -1.44
N GLY A 18 0.47 -9.48 -0.74
CA GLY A 18 1.80 -10.02 -0.98
C GLY A 18 2.01 -10.45 -2.43
N GLU A 19 1.08 -11.18 -3.04
CA GLU A 19 1.21 -11.61 -4.44
C GLU A 19 1.25 -10.42 -5.40
N ARG A 20 0.44 -9.38 -5.16
CA ARG A 20 0.43 -8.16 -5.98
C ARG A 20 1.75 -7.39 -5.86
N VAL A 21 2.28 -7.26 -4.65
CA VAL A 21 3.59 -6.62 -4.41
C VAL A 21 4.71 -7.45 -5.03
N GLY A 22 4.68 -8.77 -4.91
CA GLY A 22 5.65 -9.67 -5.54
C GLY A 22 5.71 -9.50 -7.05
N GLN A 23 4.56 -9.45 -7.72
CA GLN A 23 4.48 -9.18 -9.17
C GLN A 23 5.07 -7.82 -9.56
N LEU A 24 4.85 -6.79 -8.74
CA LEU A 24 5.44 -5.46 -8.96
C LEU A 24 6.95 -5.46 -8.76
N VAL A 25 7.46 -6.13 -7.72
CA VAL A 25 8.89 -6.28 -7.46
C VAL A 25 9.57 -7.02 -8.61
N GLU A 26 8.98 -8.12 -9.08
CA GLU A 26 9.50 -8.88 -10.24
C GLU A 26 9.53 -8.04 -11.52
N ALA A 27 8.46 -7.28 -11.79
CA ALA A 27 8.41 -6.39 -12.94
C ALA A 27 9.46 -5.27 -12.84
N TRP A 28 9.56 -4.63 -11.68
CA TRP A 28 10.57 -3.60 -11.41
C TRP A 28 11.99 -4.12 -11.63
N ILE A 29 12.31 -5.33 -11.16
CA ILE A 29 13.62 -5.94 -11.37
C ILE A 29 13.86 -6.23 -12.85
N ARG A 30 12.91 -6.88 -13.52
CA ARG A 30 13.00 -7.26 -14.93
C ARG A 30 13.23 -6.04 -15.82
N ASP A 31 12.56 -4.93 -15.49
CA ASP A 31 12.54 -3.72 -16.29
C ASP A 31 13.65 -2.71 -15.87
N GLY A 32 14.66 -3.19 -15.12
CA GLY A 32 15.90 -2.46 -14.85
C GLY A 32 15.85 -1.53 -13.63
N ARG A 33 14.92 -1.77 -12.72
CA ARG A 33 14.74 -1.03 -11.46
C ARG A 33 14.40 0.46 -11.65
N GLY A 34 13.68 0.79 -12.72
CA GLY A 34 13.27 2.16 -13.05
C GLY A 34 12.24 2.74 -12.07
N ARG A 35 12.21 4.09 -11.97
CA ARG A 35 11.25 4.82 -11.12
C ARG A 35 9.79 4.66 -11.55
N ASP A 36 9.56 4.35 -12.82
CA ASP A 36 8.23 4.19 -13.41
C ASP A 36 7.44 3.01 -12.83
N HIS A 37 8.09 2.12 -12.06
CA HIS A 37 7.46 0.99 -11.38
C HIS A 37 7.15 1.23 -9.89
N LEU A 38 7.68 2.33 -9.32
CA LEU A 38 7.55 2.61 -7.90
C LEU A 38 6.12 3.02 -7.57
N VAL A 39 5.71 2.67 -6.35
CA VAL A 39 4.38 3.01 -5.84
C VAL A 39 4.45 4.25 -4.95
N THR A 40 3.39 5.06 -4.96
CA THR A 40 3.28 6.32 -4.22
C THR A 40 1.90 6.48 -3.60
N GLY A 41 1.74 7.52 -2.76
CA GLY A 41 0.46 7.87 -2.14
C GLY A 41 -0.18 6.69 -1.41
N LYS A 42 -1.49 6.53 -1.52
CA LYS A 42 -2.25 5.47 -0.84
C LYS A 42 -1.75 4.04 -1.13
N ALA A 43 -1.23 3.76 -2.32
CA ALA A 43 -0.63 2.46 -2.62
C ALA A 43 0.64 2.24 -1.80
N PHE A 44 1.52 3.24 -1.71
CA PHE A 44 2.70 3.16 -0.85
C PHE A 44 2.35 3.06 0.63
N PHE A 45 1.35 3.79 1.12
CA PHE A 45 0.83 3.63 2.49
C PHE A 45 0.47 2.17 2.79
N VAL A 46 -0.30 1.51 1.91
CA VAL A 46 -0.70 0.10 2.07
C VAL A 46 0.53 -0.81 2.08
N VAL A 47 1.44 -0.66 1.11
CA VAL A 47 2.63 -1.51 0.97
C VAL A 47 3.56 -1.35 2.17
N TYR A 48 3.82 -0.12 2.60
CA TYR A 48 4.76 0.16 3.68
C TYR A 48 4.22 -0.29 5.04
N SER A 49 2.96 0.00 5.36
CA SER A 49 2.33 -0.45 6.61
C SER A 49 2.27 -1.98 6.71
N TRP A 50 1.99 -2.66 5.59
CA TRP A 50 2.03 -4.11 5.50
C TRP A 50 3.46 -4.66 5.65
N TYR A 51 4.42 -4.10 4.92
CA TYR A 51 5.83 -4.51 4.97
C TYR A 51 6.41 -4.38 6.39
N LEU A 52 6.12 -3.29 7.10
CA LEU A 52 6.61 -3.08 8.46
C LEU A 52 6.09 -4.12 9.46
N ARG A 53 4.89 -4.66 9.25
CA ARG A 53 4.33 -5.71 10.11
C ARG A 53 4.97 -7.07 9.87
N HIS A 54 5.35 -7.35 8.63
CA HIS A 54 5.84 -8.65 8.18
C HIS A 54 7.34 -8.62 7.81
N TRP A 55 8.08 -7.62 8.30
CA TRP A 55 9.45 -7.30 7.88
C TRP A 55 10.44 -8.47 7.98
N ALA A 56 10.23 -9.40 8.91
CA ALA A 56 11.09 -10.57 9.12
C ALA A 56 10.82 -11.71 8.12
N GLU A 57 9.70 -11.66 7.40
CA GLU A 57 9.23 -12.72 6.50
C GLU A 57 9.52 -12.42 5.03
N HIS A 58 10.04 -11.22 4.74
CA HIS A 58 10.16 -10.72 3.38
C HIS A 58 11.53 -10.99 2.74
N ASP A 59 11.49 -11.26 1.44
CA ASP A 59 12.67 -11.34 0.60
C ASP A 59 13.43 -10.00 0.59
N PRO A 60 14.78 -9.98 0.63
CA PRO A 60 15.56 -8.73 0.61
C PRO A 60 15.20 -7.78 -0.54
N MET A 61 14.75 -8.30 -1.69
CA MET A 61 14.32 -7.49 -2.83
C MET A 61 13.08 -6.64 -2.54
N TRP A 62 12.22 -7.11 -1.65
CA TRP A 62 11.05 -6.33 -1.23
C TRP A 62 11.47 -5.16 -0.37
N GLY A 63 12.45 -5.38 0.53
CA GLY A 63 13.05 -4.30 1.31
C GLY A 63 13.70 -3.24 0.42
N GLU A 64 14.42 -3.66 -0.63
CA GLU A 64 14.98 -2.73 -1.61
C GLU A 64 13.88 -1.93 -2.34
N PHE A 65 12.84 -2.60 -2.83
CA PHE A 65 11.71 -1.96 -3.53
C PHE A 65 10.99 -0.94 -2.64
N VAL A 66 10.74 -1.31 -1.38
CA VAL A 66 10.10 -0.43 -0.40
C VAL A 66 10.98 0.76 -0.07
N ALA A 67 12.28 0.56 0.15
CA ALA A 67 13.22 1.64 0.44
C ALA A 67 13.32 2.63 -0.74
N VAL A 68 13.44 2.15 -1.97
CA VAL A 68 13.52 3.01 -3.16
C VAL A 68 12.19 3.75 -3.39
N SER A 69 11.05 3.11 -3.12
CA SER A 69 9.73 3.77 -3.18
C SER A 69 9.59 4.85 -2.10
N TYR A 70 10.10 4.60 -0.90
CA TYR A 70 10.15 5.57 0.20
C TYR A 70 10.97 6.81 -0.16
N ASP A 71 12.18 6.60 -0.69
CA ASP A 71 13.06 7.68 -1.14
C ASP A 71 12.41 8.48 -2.28
N PHE A 72 11.77 7.79 -3.23
CA PHE A 72 11.07 8.43 -4.35
C PHE A 72 9.87 9.28 -3.90
N LEU A 73 9.18 8.88 -2.83
CA LEU A 73 8.12 9.68 -2.21
C LEU A 73 8.65 10.96 -1.53
N GLY A 74 9.96 11.05 -1.30
CA GLY A 74 10.60 12.16 -0.57
C GLY A 74 11.00 11.79 0.86
N GLY A 75 11.16 10.50 1.16
CA GLY A 75 11.59 10.00 2.45
C GLY A 75 10.63 10.40 3.58
N ASP A 76 11.18 10.75 4.74
CA ASP A 76 10.44 11.13 5.94
C ASP A 76 9.42 12.24 5.67
N HIS A 77 9.81 13.28 4.92
CA HIS A 77 8.92 14.39 4.61
C HIS A 77 7.76 13.96 3.69
N GLY A 78 8.06 13.11 2.71
CA GLY A 78 7.05 12.52 1.82
C GLY A 78 6.06 11.66 2.57
N TRP A 79 6.57 10.80 3.46
CA TRP A 79 5.77 9.94 4.33
C TRP A 79 4.84 10.75 5.25
N GLU A 80 5.38 11.73 5.98
CA GLU A 80 4.58 12.60 6.84
C GLU A 80 3.51 13.38 6.07
N THR A 81 3.85 13.85 4.87
CA THR A 81 2.92 14.59 4.02
C THR A 81 1.77 13.68 3.57
N MET A 82 2.10 12.48 3.12
CA MET A 82 1.13 11.47 2.72
C MET A 82 0.23 11.07 3.89
N LEU A 83 0.76 10.88 5.09
CA LEU A 83 -0.04 10.52 6.28
C LEU A 83 -1.13 11.55 6.62
N ARG A 84 -0.96 12.82 6.22
CA ARG A 84 -1.96 13.88 6.37
C ARG A 84 -3.06 13.85 5.30
N GLU A 85 -2.88 13.07 4.23
CA GLU A 85 -3.93 12.83 3.25
C GLU A 85 -5.14 12.16 3.90
N ARG A 86 -6.29 12.30 3.24
CA ARG A 86 -7.57 11.87 3.78
C ARG A 86 -8.17 10.68 3.03
N ALA A 87 -8.82 9.81 3.80
CA ALA A 87 -9.60 8.68 3.30
C ALA A 87 -10.95 8.64 4.01
N VAL A 88 -11.96 8.14 3.29
CA VAL A 88 -13.33 8.01 3.77
C VAL A 88 -13.50 6.62 4.36
N CYS A 89 -14.04 6.55 5.58
CA CYS A 89 -14.41 5.27 6.18
C CYS A 89 -15.58 4.66 5.41
N HIS A 90 -15.44 3.42 4.98
CA HIS A 90 -16.46 2.71 4.21
C HIS A 90 -17.79 2.47 4.96
N THR A 91 -17.77 2.54 6.30
CA THR A 91 -18.92 2.21 7.14
C THR A 91 -19.72 3.45 7.56
N CYS A 92 -19.04 4.51 8.00
CA CYS A 92 -19.68 5.72 8.52
C CYS A 92 -19.58 6.95 7.60
N ASP A 93 -18.90 6.83 6.46
CA ASP A 93 -18.63 7.92 5.49
C ASP A 93 -17.88 9.15 6.04
N ASP A 94 -17.43 9.10 7.31
CA ASP A 94 -16.57 10.13 7.88
C ASP A 94 -15.17 10.09 7.25
N THR A 95 -14.52 11.26 7.25
CA THR A 95 -13.20 11.45 6.66
C THR A 95 -12.11 11.54 7.72
N TYR A 96 -11.10 10.67 7.60
CA TYR A 96 -9.97 10.59 8.51
C TYR A 96 -8.67 10.80 7.77
N ARG A 97 -7.63 11.22 8.49
CA ARG A 97 -6.25 11.20 7.97
C ARG A 97 -5.76 9.76 7.88
N LEU A 98 -4.83 9.48 6.96
CA LEU A 98 -4.23 8.15 6.82
C LEU A 98 -3.55 7.67 8.11
N GLU A 99 -2.97 8.58 8.90
CA GLU A 99 -2.41 8.25 10.24
C GLU A 99 -3.47 7.77 11.27
N ASN A 100 -4.76 7.94 10.99
CA ASN A 100 -5.87 7.67 11.91
C ASN A 100 -6.95 6.73 11.33
N ILE A 101 -6.60 5.93 10.32
CA ILE A 101 -7.54 5.02 9.66
C ILE A 101 -6.81 3.76 9.20
N GLY A 102 -7.45 2.60 9.36
CA GLY A 102 -6.92 1.34 8.86
C GLY A 102 -7.37 1.09 7.43
N VAL A 103 -6.61 0.28 6.70
CA VAL A 103 -6.97 -0.20 5.36
C VAL A 103 -6.94 -1.72 5.29
N CYS A 104 -7.99 -2.33 4.76
CA CYS A 104 -8.02 -3.77 4.54
C CYS A 104 -7.16 -4.14 3.33
N THR A 105 -6.10 -4.92 3.52
CA THR A 105 -5.17 -5.38 2.47
C THR A 105 -5.82 -6.31 1.44
N GLY A 106 -7.03 -6.81 1.70
CA GLY A 106 -7.81 -7.62 0.76
C GLY A 106 -8.69 -6.77 -0.16
N CYS A 107 -9.62 -6.00 0.42
CA CYS A 107 -10.63 -5.26 -0.33
C CYS A 107 -10.31 -3.77 -0.56
N MET A 108 -9.17 -3.28 -0.03
CA MET A 108 -8.72 -1.88 -0.09
C MET A 108 -9.69 -0.85 0.51
N ARG A 109 -10.67 -1.29 1.29
CA ARG A 109 -11.61 -0.40 1.98
C ARG A 109 -10.96 0.13 3.25
N TYR A 110 -11.13 1.43 3.48
CA TYR A 110 -10.68 2.09 4.70
C TYR A 110 -11.73 1.98 5.80
N SER A 111 -11.31 1.73 7.03
CA SER A 111 -12.18 1.66 8.21
C SER A 111 -11.57 2.45 9.36
N CYS A 112 -12.37 3.35 9.96
CA CYS A 112 -11.95 4.02 11.19
C CYS A 112 -11.97 3.02 12.35
N TYR A 113 -11.22 3.31 13.41
CA TYR A 113 -11.09 2.41 14.57
C TYR A 113 -12.38 2.25 15.40
N ALA A 114 -13.37 3.13 15.19
CA ALA A 114 -14.68 3.02 15.84
C ALA A 114 -15.65 2.12 15.06
N CYS A 115 -15.42 1.91 13.76
CA CYS A 115 -16.24 1.01 12.95
C CYS A 115 -15.67 -0.40 12.97
N ASP A 116 -16.57 -1.40 13.02
CA ASP A 116 -16.21 -2.82 13.05
C ASP A 116 -15.39 -3.19 11.79
N PRO A 117 -14.30 -3.96 11.92
CA PRO A 117 -13.38 -4.18 10.81
C PRO A 117 -14.02 -5.10 9.77
N HIS A 118 -14.19 -4.57 8.56
CA HIS A 118 -14.47 -5.26 7.30
C HIS A 118 -15.17 -6.63 7.41
N GLY A 119 -16.48 -6.67 7.61
CA GLY A 119 -17.25 -7.92 7.68
C GLY A 119 -16.92 -8.87 6.51
N SER A 120 -16.35 -10.05 6.81
CA SER A 120 -16.05 -11.20 5.92
C SER A 120 -14.87 -11.13 4.94
N CYS A 121 -14.11 -10.04 4.82
CA CYS A 121 -12.92 -10.06 3.94
C CYS A 121 -11.75 -10.80 4.61
N ALA A 122 -11.04 -11.64 3.85
CA ALA A 122 -9.88 -12.39 4.35
C ALA A 122 -8.58 -11.55 4.44
N GLY A 123 -8.66 -10.25 4.12
CA GLY A 123 -7.53 -9.34 4.24
C GLY A 123 -7.30 -8.90 5.68
N GLU A 124 -6.12 -8.37 5.97
CA GLU A 124 -5.81 -7.79 7.29
C GLU A 124 -5.98 -6.27 7.27
N ILE A 125 -6.23 -5.67 8.44
CA ILE A 125 -6.16 -4.20 8.58
C ILE A 125 -4.72 -3.81 8.92
N VAL A 126 -4.14 -2.95 8.09
CA VAL A 126 -2.86 -2.26 8.36
C VAL A 126 -3.07 -0.77 8.57
#